data_AF-A0A529ZLK9-F1
#
_entry.id   AF-A0A529ZLK9-F1
#
_cell.length_a   1.000
_cell.length_b   1.000
_cell.length_c   1.000
_cell.angle_alpha   90.00
_cell.angle_beta   90.00
_cell.angle_gamma   90.00
#
_symmetry.space_group_name_H-M   'P 1'
#
loop_
_entity.id
_entity.type
_entity.pdbx_description
1 polymer ?
#
loop_
_entity_poly.entity_id
_entity_poly.type
_entity_poly.pdbx_seq_one_letter_code
_entity_poly.pdbx_strand_id
1 'polypeptide(L)'
;DLTWEVYRDTLIEQAEQGVDYFTIHAGVRLPYIPLTVDRVTGIVSRGGSIMAKWCLHHHRESFLYEHFAEVCDICRAYDVSFSLGDGLRPGSIADANDAAQFAELETLGELTKIAWAKDCQVMIEGPGHVPMHKIKQNMDKQLAVCGEAPFYTLGPLTTDIAPGYDHITSGIGAAMIGWFGTAMLCYVTPKEHLGLPDRNDVKIGVITYKIA
;
A
#
# COMPACT_ATOMS: atom_id res chain seq x y z
N ASP A 1 -20.27 6.47 -11.00
CA ASP A 1 -20.00 5.09 -10.54
C ASP A 1 -18.68 4.60 -11.08
N LEU A 2 -18.01 3.72 -10.34
CA LEU A 2 -16.73 3.13 -10.73
C LEU A 2 -17.02 1.82 -11.48
N THR A 3 -16.44 1.65 -12.66
CA THR A 3 -16.51 0.40 -13.45
C THR A 3 -15.15 0.08 -14.05
N TRP A 4 -15.00 -1.13 -14.57
CA TRP A 4 -13.78 -1.53 -15.28
C TRP A 4 -13.47 -0.60 -16.45
N GLU A 5 -14.47 -0.23 -17.25
CA GLU A 5 -14.30 0.60 -18.45
C GLU A 5 -13.73 1.98 -18.10
N VAL A 6 -14.31 2.64 -17.09
CA VAL A 6 -13.82 3.95 -16.64
C VAL A 6 -12.40 3.85 -16.08
N TYR A 7 -12.10 2.78 -15.32
CA TYR A 7 -10.77 2.57 -14.75
C TYR A 7 -9.73 2.28 -15.83
N ARG A 8 -10.05 1.41 -16.79
CA ARG A 8 -9.21 1.07 -17.95
C ARG A 8 -8.85 2.33 -18.75
N ASP A 9 -9.84 3.14 -19.08
CA ASP A 9 -9.62 4.37 -19.86
C ASP A 9 -8.71 5.35 -19.08
N THR A 10 -8.88 5.42 -17.75
CA THR A 10 -7.98 6.20 -16.86
C THR A 10 -6.55 5.68 -16.87
N LEU A 11 -6.34 4.35 -16.84
CA LEU A 11 -4.99 3.77 -16.90
C LEU A 11 -4.29 4.12 -18.21
N ILE A 12 -4.99 4.01 -19.34
CA ILE A 12 -4.45 4.34 -20.66
C ILE A 12 -4.10 5.83 -20.73
N GLU A 13 -5.02 6.71 -20.29
CA GLU A 13 -4.77 8.15 -20.27
C GLU A 13 -3.51 8.51 -19.47
N GLN A 14 -3.35 7.95 -18.26
CA GLN A 14 -2.20 8.25 -17.41
C GLN A 14 -0.90 7.60 -17.93
N ALA A 15 -0.98 6.43 -18.54
CA ALA A 15 0.17 5.78 -19.17
C ALA A 15 0.67 6.59 -20.38
N GLU A 16 -0.24 7.12 -21.20
CA GLU A 16 0.10 8.03 -22.31
C GLU A 16 0.72 9.35 -21.85
N GLN A 17 0.40 9.81 -20.63
CA GLN A 17 1.04 10.97 -19.99
C GLN A 17 2.43 10.68 -19.44
N GLY A 18 2.82 9.40 -19.32
CA GLY A 18 4.14 8.98 -18.83
C GLY A 18 4.20 8.80 -17.32
N VAL A 19 3.11 8.37 -16.66
CA VAL A 19 3.18 7.92 -15.26
C VAL A 19 4.00 6.63 -15.17
N ASP A 20 5.05 6.62 -14.34
CA ASP A 20 6.03 5.51 -14.29
C ASP A 20 5.55 4.29 -13.48
N TYR A 21 4.66 4.48 -12.51
CA TYR A 21 4.08 3.39 -11.74
C TYR A 21 2.66 3.70 -11.25
N PHE A 22 1.84 2.65 -11.10
CA PHE A 22 0.49 2.77 -10.56
C PHE A 22 0.36 2.07 -9.20
N THR A 23 -0.18 2.80 -8.22
CA THR A 23 -0.72 2.17 -7.00
C THR A 23 -2.09 1.56 -7.29
N ILE A 24 -2.17 0.22 -7.30
CA ILE A 24 -3.40 -0.52 -7.61
C ILE A 24 -3.77 -1.42 -6.44
N HIS A 25 -4.94 -1.16 -5.84
CA HIS A 25 -5.45 -1.86 -4.67
C HIS A 25 -6.20 -3.16 -5.05
N ALA A 26 -5.57 -3.99 -5.88
CA ALA A 26 -6.15 -5.26 -6.34
C ALA A 26 -6.16 -6.36 -5.25
N GLY A 27 -5.46 -6.15 -4.13
CA GLY A 27 -5.47 -7.03 -2.96
C GLY A 27 -6.70 -6.88 -2.04
N VAL A 28 -7.50 -5.81 -2.21
CA VAL A 28 -8.71 -5.59 -1.42
C VAL A 28 -9.84 -6.45 -1.98
N ARG A 29 -9.91 -7.69 -1.51
CA ARG A 29 -10.91 -8.68 -1.93
C ARG A 29 -12.17 -8.64 -1.07
N LEU A 30 -13.32 -8.93 -1.67
CA LEU A 30 -14.61 -8.99 -0.96
C LEU A 30 -14.57 -9.81 0.34
N PRO A 31 -14.03 -11.04 0.38
CA PRO A 31 -13.99 -11.85 1.62
C PRO A 31 -13.06 -11.28 2.70
N TYR A 32 -12.20 -10.31 2.40
CA TYR A 32 -11.29 -9.72 3.40
C TYR A 32 -11.90 -8.53 4.13
N ILE A 33 -12.93 -7.90 3.57
CA ILE A 33 -13.58 -6.73 4.18
C ILE A 33 -14.17 -7.06 5.57
N PRO A 34 -14.81 -8.22 5.81
CA PRO A 34 -15.27 -8.59 7.15
C PRO A 34 -14.15 -8.74 8.19
N LEU A 35 -12.91 -9.01 7.77
CA LEU A 35 -11.77 -9.15 8.67
C LEU A 35 -11.39 -7.80 9.33
N THR A 36 -11.86 -6.67 8.79
CA THR A 36 -11.57 -5.34 9.32
C THR A 36 -12.63 -4.82 10.29
N VAL A 37 -13.71 -5.58 10.54
CA VAL A 37 -14.86 -5.12 11.35
C VAL A 37 -14.47 -4.82 12.79
N ASP A 38 -13.54 -5.61 13.35
CA ASP A 38 -13.08 -5.47 14.74
C ASP A 38 -11.85 -4.57 14.90
N ARG A 39 -11.38 -3.93 13.82
CA ARG A 39 -10.26 -2.98 13.89
C ARG A 39 -10.64 -1.72 14.67
N VAL A 40 -9.66 -1.17 15.39
CA VAL A 40 -9.79 0.11 16.10
C VAL A 40 -9.96 1.27 15.10
N THR A 41 -9.24 1.23 13.98
CA THR A 41 -9.26 2.31 12.97
C THR A 41 -9.83 1.90 11.62
N GLY A 42 -10.30 0.67 11.47
CA GLY A 42 -10.93 0.17 10.24
C GLY A 42 -9.98 0.17 9.03
N ILE A 43 -10.48 0.65 7.89
CA ILE A 43 -9.73 0.77 6.64
C ILE A 43 -9.29 2.23 6.46
N VAL A 44 -8.00 2.50 6.65
CA VAL A 44 -7.43 3.85 6.54
C VAL A 44 -6.86 4.19 5.16
N SER A 45 -6.70 3.20 4.28
CA SER A 45 -6.34 3.46 2.90
C SER A 45 -7.49 4.14 2.17
N ARG A 46 -7.22 5.29 1.53
CA ARG A 46 -8.21 5.96 0.68
C ARG A 46 -8.60 5.08 -0.51
N GLY A 47 -7.63 4.51 -1.23
CA GLY A 47 -7.92 3.63 -2.36
C GLY A 47 -8.57 2.33 -1.92
N GLY A 48 -8.10 1.75 -0.81
CA GLY A 48 -8.69 0.54 -0.24
C GLY A 48 -10.13 0.72 0.22
N SER A 49 -10.46 1.84 0.88
CA SER A 49 -11.84 2.13 1.31
C SER A 49 -12.80 2.39 0.15
N ILE A 50 -12.32 2.98 -0.96
CA ILE A 50 -13.10 3.11 -2.20
C ILE A 50 -13.44 1.72 -2.76
N MET A 51 -12.45 0.82 -2.83
CA MET A 51 -12.65 -0.54 -3.33
C MET A 51 -13.54 -1.37 -2.41
N ALA A 52 -13.36 -1.26 -1.09
CA ALA A 52 -14.22 -1.94 -0.12
C ALA A 52 -15.68 -1.49 -0.26
N LYS A 53 -15.93 -0.18 -0.38
CA LYS A 53 -17.28 0.35 -0.62
C LYS A 53 -17.88 -0.18 -1.92
N TRP A 54 -17.09 -0.22 -3.00
CA TRP A 54 -17.54 -0.75 -4.28
C TRP A 54 -17.93 -2.23 -4.19
N CYS A 55 -17.08 -3.06 -3.57
CA CYS A 55 -17.32 -4.50 -3.39
C CYS A 55 -18.59 -4.74 -2.56
N LEU A 56 -18.79 -3.99 -1.47
CA LEU A 56 -19.98 -4.12 -0.61
C LEU A 56 -21.26 -3.64 -1.31
N HIS A 57 -21.19 -2.55 -2.08
CA HIS A 57 -22.35 -2.00 -2.78
C HIS A 57 -22.88 -2.96 -3.86
N HIS A 58 -21.96 -3.59 -4.62
CA HIS A 58 -22.33 -4.52 -5.68
C HIS A 58 -22.40 -5.98 -5.22
N HIS A 59 -21.89 -6.28 -4.02
CA HIS A 59 -21.69 -7.64 -3.52
C HIS A 59 -20.94 -8.53 -4.52
N ARG A 60 -19.85 -7.99 -5.08
CA ARG A 60 -18.98 -8.62 -6.08
C ARG A 60 -17.52 -8.55 -5.67
N GLU A 61 -16.72 -9.46 -6.21
CA GLU A 61 -15.27 -9.41 -6.05
C GLU A 61 -14.70 -8.13 -6.69
N SER A 62 -13.59 -7.65 -6.16
CA SER A 62 -12.88 -6.47 -6.69
C SER A 62 -12.65 -6.59 -8.19
N PHE A 63 -13.19 -5.66 -8.98
CA PHE A 63 -12.95 -5.66 -10.43
C PHE A 63 -11.47 -5.47 -10.77
N LEU A 64 -10.68 -4.84 -9.88
CA LEU A 64 -9.23 -4.72 -10.05
C LEU A 64 -8.53 -6.09 -9.94
N TYR A 65 -9.07 -6.97 -9.10
CA TYR A 65 -8.62 -8.35 -8.98
C TYR A 65 -9.11 -9.19 -10.19
N GLU A 66 -10.40 -9.09 -10.53
CA GLU A 66 -11.00 -9.85 -11.64
C GLU A 66 -10.34 -9.53 -12.99
N HIS A 67 -10.01 -8.25 -13.25
CA HIS A 67 -9.40 -7.77 -14.49
C HIS A 67 -7.87 -7.61 -14.40
N PHE A 68 -7.20 -8.15 -13.38
CA PHE A 68 -5.77 -7.90 -13.16
C PHE A 68 -4.89 -8.29 -14.36
N ALA A 69 -5.26 -9.36 -15.09
CA ALA A 69 -4.55 -9.77 -16.29
C ALA A 69 -4.64 -8.73 -17.43
N GLU A 70 -5.78 -8.04 -17.59
CA GLU A 70 -5.95 -6.95 -18.57
C GLU A 70 -5.19 -5.70 -18.13
N VAL A 71 -5.18 -5.40 -16.82
CA VAL A 71 -4.35 -4.32 -16.25
C VAL A 71 -2.86 -4.54 -16.56
N CYS A 72 -2.39 -5.79 -16.46
CA CYS A 72 -1.02 -6.15 -16.83
C CYS A 72 -0.73 -5.89 -18.32
N ASP A 73 -1.67 -6.20 -19.22
CA ASP A 73 -1.47 -5.94 -20.66
C ASP A 73 -1.30 -4.44 -20.95
N ILE A 74 -2.07 -3.60 -20.24
CA ILE A 74 -1.93 -2.14 -20.33
C ILE A 74 -0.58 -1.70 -19.77
N CYS A 75 -0.25 -2.08 -18.53
CA CYS A 75 1.01 -1.67 -17.90
C CYS A 75 2.23 -2.12 -18.72
N ARG A 76 2.18 -3.33 -19.30
CA ARG A 76 3.26 -3.88 -20.14
C ARG A 76 3.44 -3.10 -21.44
N ALA A 77 2.36 -2.60 -22.04
CA ALA A 77 2.44 -1.85 -23.30
C ALA A 77 3.20 -0.53 -23.16
N TYR A 78 3.21 0.06 -21.96
CA TYR A 78 3.82 1.37 -21.68
C TYR A 78 5.01 1.30 -20.70
N ASP A 79 5.39 0.11 -20.25
CA ASP A 79 6.40 -0.13 -19.20
C ASP A 79 6.11 0.59 -17.87
N VAL A 80 4.82 0.62 -17.49
CA VAL A 80 4.40 1.14 -16.18
C VAL A 80 4.59 0.05 -15.13
N SER A 81 5.30 0.38 -14.05
CA SER A 81 5.51 -0.55 -12.94
C SER A 81 4.26 -0.67 -12.05
N PHE A 82 4.03 -1.85 -11.48
CA PHE A 82 3.04 -2.03 -10.42
C PHE A 82 3.60 -1.60 -9.07
N SER A 83 2.86 -0.75 -8.37
CA SER A 83 2.91 -0.63 -6.91
C SER A 83 1.65 -1.30 -6.36
N LEU A 84 1.76 -2.55 -5.93
CA LEU A 84 0.61 -3.29 -5.43
C LEU A 84 0.21 -2.74 -4.07
N GLY A 85 -0.93 -2.02 -4.03
CA GLY A 85 -1.34 -1.17 -2.91
C GLY A 85 -1.79 -1.95 -1.69
N ASP A 86 -1.49 -1.42 -0.50
CA ASP A 86 -1.82 -1.98 0.80
C ASP A 86 -3.15 -1.42 1.35
N GLY A 87 -4.24 -1.75 0.67
CA GLY A 87 -5.57 -1.23 0.97
C GLY A 87 -6.07 -1.56 2.37
N LEU A 88 -5.59 -2.64 2.96
CA LEU A 88 -5.90 -3.12 4.30
C LEU A 88 -4.73 -2.90 5.27
N ARG A 89 -3.82 -1.95 5.03
CA ARG A 89 -2.78 -1.59 6.00
C ARG A 89 -3.36 -1.15 7.36
N PRO A 90 -2.62 -1.34 8.47
CA PRO A 90 -3.04 -0.89 9.79
C PRO A 90 -2.93 0.64 9.93
N GLY A 91 -4.00 1.26 10.45
CA GLY A 91 -4.06 2.70 10.78
C GLY A 91 -3.86 3.01 12.26
N SER A 92 -3.61 1.99 13.07
CA SER A 92 -3.20 2.10 14.47
C SER A 92 -2.29 0.96 14.86
N ILE A 93 -1.52 1.14 15.91
CA ILE A 93 -0.65 0.11 16.51
C ILE A 93 -1.46 -1.13 16.94
N ALA A 94 -2.72 -0.95 17.32
CA ALA A 94 -3.61 -2.04 17.73
C ALA A 94 -3.95 -2.97 16.56
N ASP A 95 -4.09 -2.43 15.36
CA ASP A 95 -4.49 -3.16 14.15
C ASP A 95 -3.31 -3.82 13.43
N ALA A 96 -2.08 -3.59 13.89
CA ALA A 96 -0.85 -4.06 13.26
C ALA A 96 -0.72 -5.60 13.26
N ASN A 97 -0.41 -6.16 12.10
CA ASN A 97 -0.19 -7.59 11.83
C ASN A 97 -1.45 -8.44 12.02
N ASP A 98 -2.62 -7.86 11.80
CA ASP A 98 -3.89 -8.58 11.88
C ASP A 98 -4.15 -9.47 10.65
N ALA A 99 -5.26 -10.21 10.69
CA ALA A 99 -5.64 -11.13 9.63
C ALA A 99 -5.93 -10.43 8.31
N ALA A 100 -6.55 -9.24 8.34
CA ALA A 100 -6.89 -8.49 7.13
C ALA A 100 -5.64 -8.02 6.38
N GLN A 101 -4.66 -7.46 7.10
CA GLN A 101 -3.40 -7.00 6.52
C GLN A 101 -2.66 -8.15 5.84
N PHE A 102 -2.52 -9.28 6.53
CA PHE A 102 -1.75 -10.40 5.99
C PHE A 102 -2.47 -11.20 4.91
N ALA A 103 -3.80 -11.26 4.94
CA ALA A 103 -4.58 -11.83 3.84
C ALA A 103 -4.39 -11.03 2.54
N GLU A 104 -4.38 -9.69 2.63
CA GLU A 104 -4.05 -8.84 1.48
C GLU A 104 -2.62 -9.08 1.00
N LEU A 105 -1.62 -9.08 1.90
CA LEU A 105 -0.21 -9.29 1.54
C LEU A 105 0.03 -10.61 0.79
N GLU A 106 -0.62 -11.69 1.23
CA GLU A 106 -0.56 -12.99 0.55
C GLU A 106 -1.15 -12.91 -0.87
N THR A 107 -2.27 -12.22 -1.03
CA THR A 107 -2.87 -11.94 -2.36
C THR A 107 -1.92 -11.12 -3.23
N LEU A 108 -1.23 -10.10 -2.67
CA LEU A 108 -0.27 -9.32 -3.45
C LEU A 108 0.88 -10.20 -3.97
N GLY A 109 1.31 -11.20 -3.20
CA GLY A 109 2.27 -12.21 -3.65
C GLY A 109 1.77 -13.08 -4.80
N GLU A 110 0.48 -13.44 -4.81
CA GLU A 110 -0.15 -14.13 -5.94
C GLU A 110 -0.21 -13.24 -7.19
N LEU A 111 -0.68 -12.00 -7.04
CA LEU A 111 -0.77 -11.02 -8.13
C LEU A 111 0.61 -10.69 -8.72
N THR A 112 1.65 -10.65 -7.89
CA THR A 112 3.04 -10.48 -8.32
C THR A 112 3.45 -11.54 -9.33
N LYS A 113 3.10 -12.81 -9.09
CA LYS A 113 3.41 -13.91 -10.03
C LYS A 113 2.67 -13.77 -11.36
N ILE A 114 1.43 -13.28 -11.33
CA ILE A 114 0.64 -13.02 -12.53
C ILE A 114 1.27 -11.89 -13.35
N ALA A 115 1.66 -10.79 -12.70
CA ALA A 115 2.32 -9.66 -13.33
C ALA A 115 3.69 -10.06 -13.93
N TRP A 116 4.51 -10.82 -13.20
CA TRP A 116 5.79 -11.34 -13.70
C TRP A 116 5.62 -12.30 -14.88
N ALA A 117 4.57 -13.13 -14.90
CA ALA A 117 4.29 -13.99 -16.05
C ALA A 117 3.95 -13.20 -17.33
N LYS A 118 3.68 -11.90 -17.21
CA LYS A 118 3.46 -10.94 -18.32
C LYS A 118 4.61 -9.93 -18.48
N ASP A 119 5.76 -10.19 -17.86
CA ASP A 119 6.95 -9.33 -17.86
C ASP A 119 6.68 -7.90 -17.33
N CYS A 120 5.72 -7.72 -16.42
CA CYS A 120 5.51 -6.45 -15.74
C CYS A 120 6.44 -6.31 -14.52
N GLN A 121 6.97 -5.11 -14.30
CA GLN A 121 7.73 -4.77 -13.10
C GLN A 121 6.78 -4.60 -11.90
N VAL A 122 7.20 -5.02 -10.70
CA VAL A 122 6.35 -5.01 -9.50
C VAL A 122 7.14 -4.60 -8.25
N MET A 123 6.56 -3.71 -7.46
CA MET A 123 6.87 -3.50 -6.04
C MET A 123 5.58 -3.67 -5.20
N ILE A 124 5.75 -3.96 -3.92
CA ILE A 124 4.66 -4.22 -2.97
C ILE A 124 4.57 -3.05 -1.99
N GLU A 125 3.39 -2.50 -1.77
CA GLU A 125 3.19 -1.53 -0.70
C GLU A 125 3.01 -2.23 0.65
N GLY A 126 3.44 -1.57 1.72
CA GLY A 126 3.50 -2.13 3.06
C GLY A 126 3.15 -1.12 4.16
N PRO A 127 3.01 -1.63 5.39
CA PRO A 127 2.16 -1.06 6.43
C PRO A 127 2.48 0.38 6.85
N GLY A 128 1.44 0.97 7.47
CA GLY A 128 1.44 2.29 8.10
C GLY A 128 1.82 2.28 9.58
N HIS A 129 0.95 1.82 10.48
CA HIS A 129 1.18 1.89 11.92
C HIS A 129 1.62 0.53 12.48
N VAL A 130 2.86 0.39 12.94
CA VAL A 130 3.42 -0.88 13.42
C VAL A 130 4.38 -0.64 14.60
N PRO A 131 4.14 -1.23 15.78
CA PRO A 131 5.06 -1.09 16.91
C PRO A 131 6.36 -1.84 16.63
N MET A 132 7.49 -1.34 17.14
CA MET A 132 8.84 -1.82 16.78
C MET A 132 9.02 -3.35 16.84
N HIS A 133 8.46 -4.01 17.86
CA HIS A 133 8.57 -5.48 18.03
C HIS A 133 7.84 -6.31 16.94
N LYS A 134 6.95 -5.69 16.17
CA LYS A 134 6.21 -6.31 15.05
C LYS A 134 6.80 -6.02 13.68
N ILE A 135 7.75 -5.08 13.56
CA ILE A 135 8.31 -4.64 12.27
C ILE A 135 9.00 -5.80 11.54
N LYS A 136 9.83 -6.59 12.25
CA LYS A 136 10.56 -7.70 11.62
C LYS A 136 9.65 -8.75 10.99
N GLN A 137 8.53 -9.06 11.63
CA GLN A 137 7.54 -10.00 11.10
C GLN A 137 6.94 -9.53 9.76
N ASN A 138 6.77 -8.21 9.56
CA ASN A 138 6.25 -7.68 8.29
C ASN A 138 7.24 -7.94 7.16
N MET A 139 8.53 -7.64 7.39
CA MET A 139 9.57 -7.89 6.39
C MET A 139 9.71 -9.38 6.08
N ASP A 140 9.77 -10.23 7.12
CA ASP A 140 9.92 -11.68 6.96
C ASP A 140 8.76 -12.27 6.16
N LYS A 141 7.53 -11.83 6.43
CA LYS A 141 6.35 -12.31 5.72
C LYS A 141 6.33 -11.82 4.28
N GLN A 142 6.68 -10.56 4.03
CA GLN A 142 6.73 -10.02 2.67
C GLN A 142 7.74 -10.77 1.80
N LEU A 143 8.97 -10.99 2.28
CA LEU A 143 9.98 -11.77 1.55
C LEU A 143 9.46 -13.17 1.23
N ALA A 144 8.84 -13.84 2.20
CA ALA A 144 8.36 -15.20 2.06
C ALA A 144 7.20 -15.35 1.05
N VAL A 145 6.26 -14.40 1.01
CA VAL A 145 5.02 -14.56 0.22
C VAL A 145 5.03 -13.79 -1.10
N CYS A 146 5.84 -12.73 -1.22
CA CYS A 146 5.91 -11.87 -2.41
C CYS A 146 7.13 -12.15 -3.31
N GLY A 147 7.84 -13.25 -3.08
CA GLY A 147 8.97 -13.65 -3.93
C GLY A 147 10.12 -12.65 -3.93
N GLU A 148 10.36 -11.98 -2.79
CA GLU A 148 11.40 -10.94 -2.64
C GLU A 148 11.23 -9.72 -3.56
N ALA A 149 10.03 -9.47 -4.08
CA ALA A 149 9.71 -8.23 -4.79
C ALA A 149 10.07 -7.00 -3.93
N PRO A 150 10.52 -5.88 -4.51
CA PRO A 150 10.82 -4.65 -3.76
C PRO A 150 9.67 -4.24 -2.85
N PHE A 151 9.96 -3.96 -1.58
CA PHE A 151 8.95 -3.52 -0.62
C PHE A 151 8.98 -1.99 -0.49
N TYR A 152 7.81 -1.36 -0.43
CA TYR A 152 7.60 0.07 -0.37
C TYR A 152 6.68 0.44 0.80
N THR A 153 7.19 1.05 1.87
CA THR A 153 6.42 1.21 3.13
C THR A 153 6.10 2.66 3.46
N LEU A 154 4.95 2.91 4.09
CA LEU A 154 4.58 4.21 4.66
C LEU A 154 5.02 4.30 6.13
N GLY A 155 6.26 4.72 6.37
CA GLY A 155 6.90 4.60 7.69
C GLY A 155 7.54 3.22 7.88
N PRO A 156 7.14 2.44 8.91
CA PRO A 156 5.91 2.58 9.70
C PRO A 156 5.99 3.49 10.93
N LEU A 157 4.87 4.10 11.31
CA LEU A 157 4.71 4.81 12.59
C LEU A 157 4.82 3.83 13.75
N THR A 158 5.75 4.09 14.68
CA THR A 158 6.01 3.20 15.82
C THR A 158 5.13 3.47 17.04
N THR A 159 4.37 4.57 17.05
CA THR A 159 3.43 4.95 18.09
C THR A 159 2.39 5.96 17.58
N ASP A 160 1.18 5.97 18.16
CA ASP A 160 0.03 6.78 17.69
C ASP A 160 -0.21 8.06 18.51
N ILE A 161 0.69 8.39 19.44
CA ILE A 161 0.42 9.39 20.51
C ILE A 161 1.06 10.75 20.26
N ALA A 162 1.67 10.98 19.09
CA ALA A 162 2.45 12.18 18.81
C ALA A 162 2.07 12.87 17.48
N PRO A 163 0.77 13.14 17.22
CA PRO A 163 0.37 13.88 16.04
C PRO A 163 1.05 15.26 16.00
N GLY A 164 1.53 15.68 14.83
CA GLY A 164 2.44 16.82 14.69
C GLY A 164 3.92 16.41 14.59
N TYR A 165 4.25 15.19 15.01
CA TYR A 165 5.61 14.63 15.04
C TYR A 165 5.70 13.26 14.36
N ASP A 166 4.74 12.93 13.51
CA ASP A 166 4.68 11.61 12.89
C ASP A 166 5.81 11.32 11.90
N HIS A 167 6.43 12.36 11.33
CA HIS A 167 7.71 12.23 10.62
C HIS A 167 8.81 11.58 11.51
N ILE A 168 8.82 11.85 12.83
CA ILE A 168 9.76 11.25 13.78
C ILE A 168 9.31 9.83 14.16
N THR A 169 8.03 9.67 14.52
CA THR A 169 7.49 8.36 14.97
C THR A 169 7.64 7.31 13.87
N SER A 170 7.44 7.72 12.61
CA SER A 170 7.63 6.90 11.42
C SER A 170 9.08 6.78 10.98
N GLY A 171 9.90 7.83 11.13
CA GLY A 171 11.34 7.77 10.80
C GLY A 171 12.07 6.65 11.55
N ILE A 172 11.67 6.37 12.80
CA ILE A 172 12.19 5.23 13.58
C ILE A 172 11.85 3.90 12.90
N GLY A 173 10.57 3.69 12.55
CA GLY A 173 10.14 2.43 11.93
C GLY A 173 10.67 2.28 10.50
N ALA A 174 10.75 3.38 9.75
CA ALA A 174 11.31 3.44 8.42
C ALA A 174 12.78 3.01 8.39
N ALA A 175 13.61 3.54 9.30
CA ALA A 175 15.01 3.13 9.42
C ALA A 175 15.14 1.64 9.79
N MET A 176 14.29 1.14 10.70
CA MET A 176 14.30 -0.27 11.09
C MET A 176 13.90 -1.20 9.95
N ILE A 177 12.80 -0.90 9.25
CA ILE A 177 12.30 -1.78 8.18
C ILE A 177 13.17 -1.66 6.91
N GLY A 178 13.72 -0.48 6.65
CA GLY A 178 14.78 -0.26 5.66
C GLY A 178 16.00 -1.13 5.94
N TRP A 179 16.48 -1.14 7.19
CA TRP A 179 17.57 -2.05 7.62
C TRP A 179 17.21 -3.52 7.41
N PHE A 180 15.95 -3.91 7.59
CA PHE A 180 15.52 -5.29 7.38
C PHE A 180 15.33 -5.68 5.91
N GLY A 181 15.27 -4.74 4.98
CA GLY A 181 15.24 -5.02 3.53
C GLY A 181 14.22 -4.25 2.70
N THR A 182 13.48 -3.29 3.26
CA THR A 182 12.58 -2.43 2.47
C THR A 182 13.36 -1.62 1.44
N ALA A 183 12.89 -1.59 0.19
CA ALA A 183 13.58 -0.98 -0.94
C ALA A 183 13.27 0.52 -1.11
N MET A 184 12.05 0.95 -0.75
CA MET A 184 11.62 2.34 -0.84
C MET A 184 10.80 2.75 0.38
N LEU A 185 10.96 3.99 0.84
CA LEU A 185 10.28 4.50 2.03
C LEU A 185 9.43 5.71 1.64
N CYS A 186 8.11 5.58 1.75
CA CYS A 186 7.18 6.69 1.56
C CYS A 186 7.29 7.58 2.79
N TYR A 187 7.67 8.84 2.56
CA TYR A 187 7.82 9.81 3.62
C TYR A 187 6.51 10.13 4.35
N VAL A 188 6.66 10.56 5.60
CA VAL A 188 5.58 11.07 6.44
C VAL A 188 5.96 12.47 6.88
N THR A 189 5.01 13.41 6.83
CA THR A 189 5.25 14.81 7.18
C THR A 189 4.85 15.10 8.63
N PRO A 190 5.26 16.24 9.22
CA PRO A 190 4.72 16.69 10.50
C PRO A 190 3.19 16.86 10.51
N LYS A 191 2.56 17.08 9.35
CA LYS A 191 1.11 17.29 9.20
C LYS A 191 0.31 16.02 9.01
N GLU A 192 0.96 14.86 9.01
CA GLU A 192 0.25 13.58 8.98
C GLU A 192 -0.82 13.56 10.09
N HIS A 193 -2.01 13.03 9.75
CA HIS A 193 -3.20 13.03 10.60
C HIS A 193 -3.79 14.39 10.99
N LEU A 194 -3.21 15.52 10.57
CA LEU A 194 -3.64 16.87 10.97
C LEU A 194 -4.12 17.74 9.81
N GLY A 195 -3.58 17.57 8.60
CA GLY A 195 -3.98 18.37 7.45
C GLY A 195 -3.03 18.25 6.26
N LEU A 196 -3.22 19.13 5.27
CA LEU A 196 -2.33 19.17 4.11
C LEU A 196 -0.97 19.81 4.50
N PRO A 197 0.16 19.20 4.10
CA PRO A 197 1.48 19.74 4.38
C PRO A 197 1.76 21.01 3.57
N ASP A 198 2.42 21.98 4.20
CA ASP A 198 2.98 23.12 3.48
C ASP A 198 4.39 22.81 2.93
N ARG A 199 5.03 23.80 2.29
CA ARG A 199 6.38 23.64 1.71
C ARG A 199 7.43 23.23 2.75
N ASN A 200 7.34 23.72 3.98
CA ASN A 200 8.29 23.40 5.04
C ASN A 200 8.03 21.99 5.59
N ASP A 201 6.77 21.60 5.75
CA ASP A 201 6.39 20.25 6.17
C ASP A 201 6.92 19.20 5.19
N VAL A 202 6.78 19.47 3.88
CA VAL A 202 7.35 18.62 2.81
C VAL A 202 8.88 18.51 2.95
N LYS A 203 9.59 19.63 3.12
CA LYS A 203 11.04 19.62 3.30
C LYS A 203 11.45 18.79 4.54
N ILE A 204 10.75 18.96 5.66
CA ILE A 204 11.04 18.22 6.90
C ILE A 204 10.85 16.71 6.67
N GLY A 205 9.74 16.30 6.07
CA GLY A 205 9.50 14.90 5.74
C GLY A 205 10.61 14.32 4.86
N VAL A 206 10.98 15.01 3.78
CA VAL A 206 12.02 14.55 2.84
C VAL A 206 13.37 14.40 3.55
N ILE A 207 13.81 15.40 4.32
CA ILE A 207 15.10 15.31 5.02
C ILE A 207 15.09 14.21 6.07
N THR A 208 13.97 14.01 6.78
CA THR A 208 13.83 12.94 7.78
C THR A 208 14.01 11.56 7.13
N TYR A 209 13.36 11.33 5.99
CA TYR A 209 13.43 10.05 5.27
C TYR A 209 14.70 9.87 4.42
N LYS A 210 15.48 10.93 4.21
CA LYS A 210 16.84 10.82 3.68
C LYS A 210 17.86 10.39 4.73
N ILE A 211 17.54 10.57 6.01
CA ILE A 211 18.39 10.19 7.15
C ILE A 211 18.05 8.77 7.61
N ALA A 212 16.76 8.43 7.67
CA ALA A 212 16.27 7.08 7.93
C ALA A 212 16.78 6.10 6.87
#